data_AF-A0A3D5M4I8-F1
#
_entry.id   AF-A0A3D5M4I8-F1
#
_cell.length_a   1.000
_cell.length_b   1.000
_cell.length_c   1.000
_cell.angle_alpha   90.00
_cell.angle_beta   90.00
_cell.angle_gamma   90.00
#
_symmetry.space_group_name_H-M   'P 1'
#
loop_
_entity.id
_entity.type
_entity.pdbx_description
1 polymer ?
#
loop_
_entity_poly.entity_id
_entity_poly.type
_entity_poly.pdbx_seq_one_letter_code
_entity_poly.pdbx_strand_id
1 'polypeptide(L)'
;MTQDSHPGGDWLERCWRPFVEKHPERQDHFLTAGGLPIGPMQAHDLNEPGAGEFPFTRGIHPSMYRGRLWTMRQYAGYSSPTETNARFRYLLEKGQTGLSVAFDLPTQIGYDSDAPASLGEVGRVGVPINTIDDLDLLLDSIPIDSVSISMTINSTAPILLALLVALAKRRGVDPKKLRGTFQNDILKEFIARGTQRFPVEPSMRLVVDVIEYCQQEVPSFYPISISGYHIREAGSTAAQEIAFTLADGIAY
;
A
#
# COMPACT_ATOMS: atom_id res chain seq x y z
N MET A 1 31.93 6.21 35.80
CA MET A 1 32.47 5.38 34.70
C MET A 1 32.06 3.94 34.96
N THR A 2 30.81 3.61 34.69
CA THR A 2 30.37 2.21 34.64
C THR A 2 30.55 1.76 33.20
N GLN A 3 31.43 0.78 32.99
CA GLN A 3 31.54 0.10 31.69
C GLN A 3 30.18 -0.52 31.39
N ASP A 4 29.52 -0.02 30.35
CA ASP A 4 28.37 -0.66 29.73
C ASP A 4 28.82 -2.00 29.15
N SER A 5 28.85 -3.04 29.98
CA SER A 5 28.97 -4.40 29.50
C SER A 5 27.65 -4.75 28.84
N HIS A 6 27.57 -4.63 27.51
CA HIS A 6 26.46 -5.19 26.75
C HIS A 6 26.28 -6.66 27.17
N PRO A 7 25.09 -7.06 27.68
CA PRO A 7 24.87 -8.41 28.23
C PRO A 7 25.24 -9.53 27.25
N GLY A 8 25.25 -9.24 25.95
CA GLY A 8 25.53 -10.21 24.92
C GLY A 8 27.01 -10.60 24.77
N GLY A 9 27.94 -9.74 25.16
CA GLY A 9 29.38 -10.00 25.00
C GLY A 9 29.89 -11.12 25.90
N ASP A 10 29.48 -11.12 27.17
CA ASP A 10 29.89 -12.15 28.15
C ASP A 10 29.41 -13.56 27.77
N TRP A 11 28.17 -13.67 27.26
CA TRP A 11 27.60 -14.96 26.89
C TRP A 11 28.30 -15.63 25.69
N LEU A 12 28.68 -14.84 24.68
CA LEU A 12 29.37 -15.36 23.49
C LEU A 12 30.67 -16.06 23.87
N GLU A 13 31.43 -15.44 24.76
CA GLU A 13 32.74 -15.90 25.22
C GLU A 13 32.64 -17.05 26.23
N ARG A 14 31.72 -16.94 27.20
CA ARG A 14 31.59 -17.89 28.32
C ARG A 14 30.79 -19.14 27.97
N CYS A 15 29.86 -19.05 27.01
CA CYS A 15 28.91 -20.12 26.70
C CYS A 15 28.98 -20.59 25.24
N TRP A 16 28.79 -19.68 24.28
CA TRP A 16 28.63 -20.08 22.87
C TRP A 16 29.93 -20.62 22.26
N ARG A 17 31.04 -19.87 22.34
CA ARG A 17 32.31 -20.28 21.73
C ARG A 17 32.84 -21.62 22.29
N PRO A 18 32.90 -21.86 23.61
CA PRO A 18 33.37 -23.14 24.15
C PRO A 18 32.50 -24.35 23.76
N PHE A 19 31.21 -24.12 23.46
CA PHE A 19 30.31 -25.17 23.03
C PHE A 19 30.50 -25.51 21.55
N VAL A 20 30.53 -24.49 20.68
CA VAL A 20 30.66 -24.65 19.23
C VAL A 20 32.03 -25.22 18.84
N GLU A 21 33.09 -24.92 19.59
CA GLU A 21 34.41 -25.55 19.41
C GLU A 21 34.37 -27.08 19.56
N LYS A 22 33.49 -27.60 20.42
CA LYS A 22 33.31 -29.06 20.64
C LYS A 22 32.24 -29.65 19.74
N HIS A 23 31.22 -28.86 19.40
CA HIS A 23 30.07 -29.27 18.61
C HIS A 23 29.82 -28.21 17.53
N PRO A 24 30.49 -28.34 16.37
CA PRO A 24 30.36 -27.36 15.28
C PRO A 24 28.89 -27.16 14.87
N GLU A 25 28.56 -25.91 14.51
CA GLU A 25 27.24 -25.58 14.00
C GLU A 25 27.03 -26.20 12.60
N ARG A 26 25.77 -26.21 12.15
CA ARG A 26 25.38 -26.85 10.88
C ARG A 26 25.94 -26.15 9.63
N GLN A 27 26.31 -24.87 9.76
CA GLN A 27 26.81 -24.01 8.69
C GLN A 27 27.80 -23.03 9.29
N ASP A 28 28.81 -22.64 8.52
CA ASP A 28 29.78 -21.62 8.96
C ASP A 28 29.14 -20.22 9.05
N HIS A 29 28.11 -19.97 8.23
CA HIS A 29 27.37 -18.72 8.21
C HIS A 29 25.87 -18.99 8.07
N PHE A 30 25.08 -18.50 9.03
CA PHE A 30 23.63 -18.47 8.91
C PHE A 30 23.22 -17.15 8.28
N LEU A 31 22.54 -17.23 7.14
CA LEU A 31 22.05 -16.06 6.41
C LEU A 31 20.53 -16.05 6.37
N THR A 32 19.93 -14.85 6.38
CA THR A 32 18.54 -14.66 5.99
C THR A 32 18.36 -14.97 4.49
N ALA A 33 17.12 -15.12 4.03
CA ALA A 33 16.82 -15.24 2.60
C ALA A 33 17.32 -14.04 1.77
N GLY A 34 17.57 -12.89 2.40
CA GLY A 34 18.13 -11.70 1.76
C GLY A 34 19.66 -11.60 1.86
N GLY A 35 20.35 -12.64 2.33
CA GLY A 35 21.81 -12.65 2.45
C GLY A 35 22.39 -11.93 3.67
N LEU A 36 21.54 -11.41 4.57
CA LEU A 36 22.02 -10.78 5.81
C LEU A 36 22.48 -11.83 6.83
N PRO A 37 23.64 -11.65 7.49
CA PRO A 37 24.13 -12.58 8.50
C PRO A 37 23.25 -12.56 9.76
N ILE A 38 22.98 -13.74 10.29
CA ILE A 38 22.25 -13.96 11.55
C ILE A 38 23.26 -14.44 12.58
N GLY A 39 23.54 -13.60 13.57
CA GLY A 39 24.35 -13.99 14.72
C GLY A 39 23.59 -14.94 15.66
N PRO A 40 24.31 -15.64 16.55
CA PRO A 40 23.71 -16.58 17.50
C PRO A 40 22.81 -15.90 18.56
N MET A 41 22.87 -14.57 18.67
CA MET A 41 22.01 -13.76 19.54
C MET A 41 21.84 -12.35 18.96
N GLN A 42 20.64 -11.79 19.11
CA GLN A 42 20.38 -10.38 18.83
C GLN A 42 20.25 -9.61 20.15
N ALA A 43 20.99 -8.51 20.26
CA ALA A 43 20.79 -7.56 21.36
C ALA A 43 19.80 -6.47 20.91
N HIS A 44 18.83 -6.16 21.76
CA HIS A 44 17.96 -5.00 21.56
C HIS A 44 18.64 -3.75 22.11
N ASP A 45 18.59 -2.65 21.36
CA ASP A 45 18.99 -1.34 21.89
C ASP A 45 17.91 -0.83 22.84
N LEU A 46 18.25 -0.73 24.13
CA LEU A 46 17.33 -0.25 25.15
C LEU A 46 17.19 1.28 25.16
N ASN A 47 18.00 1.99 24.37
CA ASN A 47 17.97 3.45 24.27
C ASN A 47 17.05 3.96 23.15
N GLU A 48 16.32 3.08 22.45
CA GLU A 48 15.37 3.51 21.43
C GLU A 48 14.24 4.36 22.02
N PRO A 49 13.87 5.48 21.36
CA PRO A 49 12.71 6.30 21.75
C PRO A 49 11.39 5.53 21.84
N GLY A 50 10.42 6.10 22.55
CA GLY A 50 9.08 5.53 22.68
C GLY A 50 8.30 5.49 21.36
N ALA A 51 7.18 4.75 21.32
CA ALA A 51 6.26 4.83 20.20
C ALA A 51 5.69 6.26 20.06
N GLY A 52 5.53 6.75 18.84
CA GLY A 52 5.11 8.13 18.55
C GLY A 52 6.22 9.17 18.60
N GLU A 53 7.47 8.77 18.84
CA GLU A 53 8.64 9.66 18.84
C GLU A 53 9.58 9.30 17.69
N PHE A 54 10.18 10.30 17.04
CA PHE A 54 11.20 10.09 16.00
C PHE A 54 12.38 9.27 16.57
N PRO A 55 12.91 8.25 15.87
CA PRO A 55 12.69 7.92 14.46
C PRO A 55 11.54 6.93 14.19
N PHE A 56 10.59 6.79 15.13
CA PHE A 56 9.37 5.99 15.02
C PHE A 56 9.58 4.47 14.88
N THR A 57 10.76 3.95 15.27
CA THR A 57 11.08 2.51 15.23
C THR A 57 10.02 1.65 15.94
N ARG A 58 9.44 2.17 17.03
CA ARG A 58 8.43 1.48 17.85
C ARG A 58 6.98 1.79 17.43
N GLY A 59 6.78 2.52 16.34
CA GLY A 59 5.47 2.89 15.78
C GLY A 59 5.21 4.40 15.73
N ILE A 60 4.34 4.84 14.82
CA ILE A 60 4.03 6.26 14.56
C ILE A 60 3.05 6.90 15.56
N HIS A 61 2.43 6.11 16.45
CA HIS A 61 1.43 6.60 17.41
C HIS A 61 1.76 6.13 18.83
N PRO A 62 1.65 6.99 19.86
CA PRO A 62 2.03 6.62 21.24
C PRO A 62 1.25 5.44 21.83
N SER A 63 -0.04 5.33 21.53
CA SER A 63 -0.90 4.27 22.07
C SER A 63 -1.05 3.06 21.15
N MET A 64 -0.58 3.16 19.89
CA MET A 64 -0.75 2.15 18.84
C MET A 64 -2.13 1.48 18.92
N TYR A 65 -2.16 0.14 18.93
CA TYR A 65 -3.38 -0.65 18.92
C TYR A 65 -4.09 -0.76 20.27
N ARG A 66 -3.53 -0.16 21.34
CA ARG A 66 -4.26 0.01 22.62
C ARG A 66 -5.34 1.10 22.49
N GLY A 67 -5.11 2.09 21.64
CA GLY A 67 -6.07 3.17 21.36
C GLY A 67 -7.03 2.80 20.23
N ARG A 68 -6.49 2.43 19.07
CA ARG A 68 -7.29 2.09 17.89
C ARG A 68 -6.63 0.96 17.10
N LEU A 69 -7.39 -0.07 16.75
CA LEU A 69 -6.93 -1.12 15.84
C LEU A 69 -6.62 -0.55 14.45
N TRP A 70 -5.81 -1.28 13.67
CA TRP A 70 -5.61 -0.95 12.27
C TRP A 70 -6.94 -0.99 11.51
N THR A 71 -7.00 -0.30 10.37
CA THR A 71 -8.18 -0.36 9.51
C THR A 71 -8.24 -1.74 8.87
N MET A 72 -9.28 -2.50 9.15
CA MET A 72 -9.55 -3.76 8.45
C MET A 72 -10.12 -3.41 7.07
N ARG A 73 -9.36 -3.72 6.02
CA ARG A 73 -9.67 -3.31 4.64
C ARG A 73 -9.37 -4.47 3.70
N GLN A 74 -10.41 -5.24 3.36
CA GLN A 74 -10.28 -6.31 2.35
C GLN A 74 -10.29 -5.70 0.95
N TYR A 75 -9.33 -6.14 0.15
CA TYR A 75 -9.25 -5.88 -1.29
C TYR A 75 -10.35 -6.66 -2.01
N ALA A 76 -11.23 -5.96 -2.72
CA ALA A 76 -12.34 -6.59 -3.43
C ALA A 76 -12.68 -5.84 -4.73
N GLY A 77 -13.08 -6.61 -5.72
CA GLY A 77 -13.48 -6.16 -7.05
C GLY A 77 -13.37 -7.34 -8.00
N TYR A 78 -14.48 -7.68 -8.66
CA TYR A 78 -14.53 -8.71 -9.69
C TYR A 78 -15.85 -8.61 -10.46
N SER A 79 -15.87 -9.13 -11.69
CA SER A 79 -17.05 -9.20 -12.54
C SER A 79 -17.62 -7.81 -12.87
N SER A 80 -18.76 -7.42 -12.31
CA SER A 80 -19.45 -6.17 -12.63
C SER A 80 -19.47 -5.16 -11.45
N PRO A 81 -19.76 -3.87 -11.72
CA PRO A 81 -20.00 -2.88 -10.67
C PRO A 81 -21.06 -3.31 -9.66
N THR A 82 -22.17 -3.89 -10.14
CA THR A 82 -23.27 -4.36 -9.30
C THR A 82 -22.87 -5.51 -8.38
N GLU A 83 -22.14 -6.50 -8.88
CA GLU A 83 -21.68 -7.63 -8.06
C GLU A 83 -20.61 -7.20 -7.05
N THR A 84 -19.70 -6.32 -7.47
CA THR A 84 -18.70 -5.73 -6.57
C THR A 84 -19.38 -4.88 -5.49
N ASN A 85 -20.42 -4.10 -5.81
CA ASN A 85 -21.20 -3.36 -4.83
C ASN A 85 -21.84 -4.30 -3.78
N ALA A 86 -22.48 -5.38 -4.23
CA ALA A 86 -23.07 -6.37 -3.33
C ALA A 86 -22.00 -6.95 -2.38
N ARG A 87 -20.79 -7.21 -2.89
CA ARG A 87 -19.65 -7.63 -2.06
C ARG A 87 -19.21 -6.56 -1.07
N PHE A 88 -19.14 -5.29 -1.45
CA PHE A 88 -18.81 -4.20 -0.55
C PHE A 88 -19.83 -4.06 0.59
N ARG A 89 -21.13 -4.09 0.27
CA ARG A 89 -22.18 -4.02 1.30
C ARG A 89 -22.09 -5.20 2.27
N TYR A 90 -21.90 -6.42 1.76
CA TYR A 90 -21.65 -7.59 2.59
C TYR A 90 -20.44 -7.41 3.52
N LEU A 91 -19.32 -6.89 3.02
CA LEU A 91 -18.11 -6.69 3.83
C LEU A 91 -18.32 -5.63 4.92
N LEU A 92 -18.99 -4.52 4.59
CA LEU A 92 -19.35 -3.48 5.56
C LEU A 92 -20.27 -4.03 6.66
N GLU A 93 -21.26 -4.85 6.30
CA GLU A 93 -22.15 -5.55 7.26
C GLU A 93 -21.37 -6.50 8.19
N LYS A 94 -20.24 -7.05 7.72
CA LYS A 94 -19.34 -7.90 8.52
C LYS A 94 -18.28 -7.14 9.32
N GLY A 95 -18.38 -5.80 9.38
CA GLY A 95 -17.53 -4.96 10.22
C GLY A 95 -16.29 -4.42 9.53
N GLN A 96 -16.18 -4.53 8.21
CA GLN A 96 -15.14 -3.82 7.45
C GLN A 96 -15.33 -2.30 7.60
N THR A 97 -14.24 -1.58 7.87
CA THR A 97 -14.29 -0.14 8.20
C THR A 97 -13.91 0.79 7.04
N GLY A 98 -13.66 0.24 5.86
CA GLY A 98 -13.33 0.99 4.64
C GLY A 98 -13.22 0.07 3.43
N LEU A 99 -13.43 0.59 2.23
CA LEU A 99 -13.44 -0.18 0.98
C LEU A 99 -12.08 -0.18 0.31
N SER A 100 -11.70 -1.27 -0.36
CA SER A 100 -10.55 -1.25 -1.27
C SER A 100 -10.96 -1.85 -2.59
N VAL A 101 -10.89 -1.04 -3.63
CA VAL A 101 -11.40 -1.34 -4.97
C VAL A 101 -10.29 -1.90 -5.82
N ALA A 102 -10.51 -3.11 -6.34
CA ALA A 102 -9.71 -3.71 -7.39
C ALA A 102 -10.34 -3.44 -8.76
N PHE A 103 -9.61 -2.81 -9.67
CA PHE A 103 -10.08 -2.54 -11.04
C PHE A 103 -9.60 -3.61 -12.01
N ASP A 104 -10.34 -3.84 -13.08
CA ASP A 104 -9.90 -4.77 -14.12
C ASP A 104 -8.70 -4.22 -14.90
N LEU A 105 -8.06 -5.06 -15.72
CA LEU A 105 -6.87 -4.65 -16.46
C LEU A 105 -7.16 -3.51 -17.45
N PRO A 106 -8.23 -3.53 -18.26
CA PRO A 106 -8.60 -2.40 -19.13
C PRO A 106 -8.68 -1.05 -18.41
N THR A 107 -9.39 -0.98 -17.28
CA THR A 107 -9.52 0.25 -16.48
C THR A 107 -8.17 0.74 -15.98
N GLN A 108 -7.28 -0.19 -15.59
CA GLN A 108 -5.94 0.15 -15.09
C GLN A 108 -5.02 0.76 -16.16
N ILE A 109 -5.12 0.29 -17.41
CA ILE A 109 -4.27 0.73 -18.52
C ILE A 109 -4.96 1.75 -19.44
N GLY A 110 -6.19 2.16 -19.12
CA GLY A 110 -6.90 3.25 -19.80
C GLY A 110 -7.58 2.84 -21.11
N TYR A 111 -8.17 1.65 -21.14
CA TYR A 111 -9.06 1.22 -22.21
C TYR A 111 -10.50 1.10 -21.72
N ASP A 112 -11.43 1.46 -22.59
CA ASP A 112 -12.84 1.12 -22.45
C ASP A 112 -13.05 -0.39 -22.67
N SER A 113 -14.16 -0.90 -22.13
CA SER A 113 -14.49 -2.33 -22.17
C SER A 113 -14.74 -2.86 -23.58
N ASP A 114 -15.11 -2.00 -24.53
CA ASP A 114 -15.33 -2.36 -25.94
C ASP A 114 -14.09 -2.19 -26.83
N ALA A 115 -12.97 -1.70 -26.27
CA ALA A 115 -11.73 -1.62 -27.00
C ALA A 115 -11.25 -3.02 -27.40
N PRO A 116 -10.72 -3.23 -28.62
CA PRO A 116 -10.22 -4.54 -29.05
C PRO A 116 -9.15 -5.13 -28.12
N ALA A 117 -8.36 -4.28 -27.46
CA ALA A 117 -7.33 -4.68 -26.50
C ALA A 117 -7.90 -5.19 -25.15
N SER A 118 -9.17 -4.92 -24.86
CA SER A 118 -9.84 -5.31 -23.61
C SER A 118 -10.46 -6.70 -23.68
N LEU A 119 -10.54 -7.30 -24.87
CA LEU A 119 -11.21 -8.58 -25.10
C LEU A 119 -10.63 -9.68 -24.20
N GLY A 120 -11.49 -10.26 -23.36
CA GLY A 120 -11.12 -11.34 -22.43
C GLY A 120 -10.60 -10.88 -21.06
N GLU A 121 -10.40 -9.57 -20.87
CA GLU A 121 -9.87 -9.01 -19.61
C GLU A 121 -10.89 -8.18 -18.83
N VAL A 122 -11.99 -7.78 -19.47
CA VAL A 122 -13.09 -7.03 -18.85
C VAL A 122 -13.66 -7.80 -17.65
N GLY A 123 -13.62 -7.19 -16.47
CA GLY A 123 -14.18 -7.77 -15.24
C GLY A 123 -13.42 -8.99 -14.67
N ARG A 124 -12.30 -9.40 -15.28
CA ARG A 124 -11.64 -10.67 -14.95
C ARG A 124 -10.88 -10.63 -13.62
N VAL A 125 -10.14 -9.55 -13.39
CA VAL A 125 -9.24 -9.37 -12.23
C VAL A 125 -9.67 -8.22 -11.30
N GLY A 126 -10.81 -7.61 -11.60
CA GLY A 126 -11.31 -6.44 -10.89
C GLY A 126 -12.62 -5.95 -11.53
N VAL A 127 -13.14 -4.83 -11.05
CA VAL A 127 -14.34 -4.20 -11.60
C VAL A 127 -14.00 -3.32 -12.83
N PRO A 128 -14.76 -3.39 -13.94
CA PRO A 128 -14.63 -2.46 -15.06
C PRO A 128 -15.26 -1.12 -14.71
N ILE A 129 -14.58 -0.01 -15.01
CA ILE A 129 -15.12 1.36 -14.89
C ILE A 129 -14.81 2.11 -16.18
N ASN A 130 -15.85 2.35 -16.98
CA ASN A 130 -15.75 3.10 -18.24
C ASN A 130 -16.30 4.52 -18.05
N THR A 131 -17.31 4.67 -17.20
CA THR A 131 -18.05 5.91 -17.02
C THR A 131 -18.30 6.24 -15.55
N ILE A 132 -18.80 7.45 -15.29
CA ILE A 132 -19.28 7.84 -13.97
C ILE A 132 -20.50 7.02 -13.51
N ASP A 133 -21.26 6.43 -14.44
CA ASP A 133 -22.42 5.60 -14.10
C ASP A 133 -21.99 4.24 -13.57
N ASP A 134 -20.90 3.67 -14.10
CA ASP A 134 -20.29 2.46 -13.56
C ASP A 134 -19.79 2.69 -12.12
N LEU A 135 -19.15 3.84 -11.87
CA LEU A 135 -18.70 4.22 -10.52
C LEU A 135 -19.87 4.48 -9.57
N ASP A 136 -20.99 5.02 -10.06
CA ASP A 136 -22.22 5.18 -9.27
C ASP A 136 -22.76 3.82 -8.83
N LEU A 137 -22.89 2.89 -9.79
CA LEU A 137 -23.39 1.53 -9.53
C LEU A 137 -22.49 0.80 -8.54
N LEU A 138 -21.16 0.93 -8.71
CA LEU A 138 -20.18 0.36 -7.78
C LEU A 138 -20.39 0.86 -6.35
N LEU A 139 -20.70 2.14 -6.19
CA LEU A 139 -20.83 2.81 -4.88
C LEU A 139 -22.29 3.04 -4.49
N ASP A 140 -23.24 2.36 -5.13
CA ASP A 140 -24.67 2.54 -4.84
C ASP A 140 -24.97 2.19 -3.39
N SER A 141 -25.80 3.02 -2.75
CA SER A 141 -26.17 2.88 -1.34
C SER A 141 -24.98 2.87 -0.35
N ILE A 142 -23.78 3.29 -0.77
CA ILE A 142 -22.59 3.46 0.09
C ILE A 142 -22.43 4.95 0.42
N PRO A 143 -22.36 5.34 1.71
CA PRO A 143 -22.18 6.73 2.10
C PRO A 143 -20.72 7.18 1.92
N ILE A 144 -20.41 7.70 0.73
CA ILE A 144 -19.04 8.07 0.29
C ILE A 144 -18.40 9.22 1.09
N ASP A 145 -19.18 9.94 1.90
CA ASP A 145 -18.75 11.03 2.79
C ASP A 145 -18.29 10.55 4.18
N SER A 146 -18.51 9.27 4.50
CA SER A 146 -18.15 8.69 5.80
C SER A 146 -17.30 7.42 5.66
N VAL A 147 -17.51 6.64 4.60
CA VAL A 147 -16.74 5.43 4.31
C VAL A 147 -15.45 5.80 3.56
N SER A 148 -14.31 5.33 4.06
CA SER A 148 -13.03 5.54 3.38
C SER A 148 -12.88 4.60 2.19
N ILE A 149 -12.62 5.14 0.98
CA ILE A 149 -12.50 4.40 -0.27
C ILE A 149 -11.05 4.39 -0.75
N SER A 150 -10.40 3.23 -0.72
CA SER A 150 -9.08 3.04 -1.28
C SER A 150 -9.19 2.49 -2.70
N MET A 151 -8.42 3.04 -3.63
CA MET A 151 -8.43 2.67 -5.04
C MET A 151 -7.01 2.25 -5.45
N THR A 152 -6.85 0.96 -5.78
CA THR A 152 -5.59 0.42 -6.30
C THR A 152 -5.50 0.70 -7.80
N ILE A 153 -5.22 1.96 -8.11
CA ILE A 153 -5.16 2.50 -9.47
C ILE A 153 -3.97 3.44 -9.59
N ASN A 154 -3.28 3.42 -10.74
CA ASN A 154 -2.01 4.12 -10.94
C ASN A 154 -2.06 5.00 -12.19
N SER A 155 -1.77 4.46 -13.39
CA SER A 155 -1.74 5.23 -14.64
C SER A 155 -3.01 6.06 -14.91
N THR A 156 -4.17 5.53 -14.52
CA THR A 156 -5.47 6.18 -14.69
C THR A 156 -6.01 6.83 -13.40
N ALA A 157 -5.21 6.92 -12.33
CA ALA A 157 -5.61 7.56 -11.08
C ALA A 157 -6.18 8.98 -11.25
N PRO A 158 -5.63 9.87 -12.12
CA PRO A 158 -6.24 11.18 -12.36
C PRO A 158 -7.69 11.10 -12.89
N ILE A 159 -7.97 10.11 -13.74
CA ILE A 159 -9.30 9.89 -14.32
C ILE A 159 -10.27 9.40 -13.24
N LEU A 160 -9.86 8.42 -12.43
CA LEU A 160 -10.70 7.88 -11.36
C LEU A 160 -10.95 8.92 -10.25
N LEU A 161 -9.97 9.80 -9.96
CA LEU A 161 -10.17 10.95 -9.10
C LEU A 161 -11.23 11.91 -9.66
N ALA A 162 -11.14 12.26 -10.95
CA ALA A 162 -12.11 13.11 -11.60
C ALA A 162 -13.53 12.51 -11.56
N LEU A 163 -13.67 11.21 -11.82
CA LEU A 163 -14.93 10.49 -11.73
C LEU A 163 -15.48 10.48 -10.29
N LEU A 164 -14.63 10.24 -9.28
CA LEU A 164 -15.06 10.24 -7.88
C LEU A 164 -15.52 11.63 -7.41
N VAL A 165 -14.81 12.69 -7.79
CA VAL A 165 -15.19 14.08 -7.47
C VAL A 165 -16.48 14.46 -8.19
N ALA A 166 -16.64 14.09 -9.46
CA ALA A 166 -17.86 14.31 -10.20
C ALA A 166 -19.05 13.56 -9.58
N LEU A 167 -18.83 12.32 -9.15
CA LEU A 167 -19.85 11.52 -8.45
C LEU A 167 -20.26 12.17 -7.14
N ALA A 168 -19.30 12.67 -6.35
CA ALA A 168 -19.58 13.39 -5.11
C ALA A 168 -20.47 14.60 -5.37
N LYS A 169 -20.12 15.43 -6.36
CA LYS A 169 -20.93 16.58 -6.78
C LYS A 169 -22.33 16.16 -7.24
N ARG A 170 -22.45 15.10 -8.05
CA ARG A 170 -23.74 14.54 -8.51
C ARG A 170 -24.62 14.08 -7.35
N ARG A 171 -24.01 13.51 -6.30
CA ARG A 171 -24.70 13.08 -5.07
C ARG A 171 -24.88 14.20 -4.03
N GLY A 172 -24.52 15.45 -4.34
CA GLY A 172 -24.61 16.58 -3.40
C GLY A 172 -23.63 16.49 -2.21
N VAL A 173 -22.58 15.69 -2.34
CA VAL A 173 -21.53 15.53 -1.34
C VAL A 173 -20.40 16.52 -1.63
N ASP A 174 -20.00 17.29 -0.62
CA ASP A 174 -18.80 18.14 -0.68
C ASP A 174 -17.56 17.26 -0.86
N PRO A 175 -16.77 17.42 -1.95
CA PRO A 175 -15.54 16.68 -2.18
C PRO A 175 -14.57 16.69 -0.99
N LYS A 176 -14.57 17.74 -0.16
CA LYS A 176 -13.69 17.82 1.03
C LYS A 176 -13.99 16.76 2.09
N LYS A 177 -15.18 16.16 2.05
CA LYS A 177 -15.59 15.05 2.93
C LYS A 177 -15.15 13.67 2.41
N LEU A 178 -14.71 13.57 1.16
CA LEU A 178 -14.24 12.30 0.62
C LEU A 178 -13.00 11.84 1.39
N ARG A 179 -12.99 10.58 1.81
CA ARG A 179 -11.89 9.97 2.53
C ARG A 179 -11.42 8.75 1.78
N GLY A 180 -10.12 8.54 1.69
CA GLY A 180 -9.61 7.44 0.89
C GLY A 180 -8.14 7.53 0.57
N THR A 181 -7.72 6.65 -0.32
CA THR A 181 -6.33 6.56 -0.76
C THR A 181 -6.29 6.16 -2.22
N PHE A 182 -5.58 6.92 -3.05
CA PHE A 182 -5.15 6.44 -4.36
C PHE A 182 -3.79 5.76 -4.22
N GLN A 183 -3.58 4.67 -4.97
CA GLN A 183 -2.22 4.11 -5.02
C GLN A 183 -1.27 5.08 -5.71
N ASN A 184 -1.61 5.52 -6.93
CA ASN A 184 -0.96 6.62 -7.64
C ASN A 184 0.58 6.57 -7.66
N ASP A 185 1.14 5.36 -7.59
CA ASP A 185 2.58 5.14 -7.55
C ASP A 185 2.99 4.61 -8.92
N ILE A 186 3.47 5.48 -9.80
CA ILE A 186 3.84 5.08 -11.16
C ILE A 186 5.24 4.46 -11.24
N LEU A 187 6.20 4.87 -10.41
CA LEU A 187 7.57 4.35 -10.47
C LEU A 187 7.60 2.83 -10.30
N LYS A 188 6.86 2.30 -9.32
CA LYS A 188 6.73 0.84 -9.13
C LYS A 188 5.99 0.13 -10.27
N GLU A 189 5.22 0.82 -11.11
CA GLU A 189 4.68 0.23 -12.35
C GLU A 189 5.81 -0.15 -13.31
N PHE A 190 6.75 0.77 -13.54
CA PHE A 190 7.90 0.53 -14.38
C PHE A 190 8.86 -0.52 -13.82
N ILE A 191 8.99 -0.58 -12.47
CA ILE A 191 9.92 -1.50 -11.81
C ILE A 191 9.37 -2.93 -11.74
N ALA A 192 8.10 -3.11 -11.39
CA ALA A 192 7.59 -4.42 -10.95
C ALA A 192 6.20 -4.81 -11.49
N ARG A 193 5.28 -3.87 -11.70
CA ARG A 193 3.85 -4.22 -11.90
C ARG A 193 3.39 -4.20 -13.37
N GLY A 194 3.94 -3.34 -14.21
CA GLY A 194 3.73 -3.39 -15.66
C GLY A 194 2.42 -2.78 -16.19
N THR A 195 1.69 -1.96 -15.43
CA THR A 195 0.43 -1.32 -15.89
C THR A 195 0.57 0.17 -16.24
N GLN A 196 1.79 0.61 -16.53
CA GLN A 196 2.07 1.96 -17.04
C GLN A 196 1.42 2.20 -18.41
N ARG A 197 0.80 3.37 -18.60
CA ARG A 197 0.23 3.79 -19.90
C ARG A 197 1.11 4.78 -20.67
N PHE A 198 1.72 5.72 -19.97
CA PHE A 198 2.53 6.79 -20.56
C PHE A 198 4.02 6.59 -20.25
N PRO A 199 4.93 7.32 -20.92
CA PRO A 199 6.33 7.40 -20.50
C PRO A 199 6.49 7.94 -19.06
N VAL A 200 7.69 7.78 -18.49
CA VAL A 200 7.97 8.10 -17.07
C VAL A 200 7.66 9.56 -16.74
N GLU A 201 8.27 10.54 -17.45
CA GLU A 201 8.07 11.97 -17.19
C GLU A 201 6.61 12.43 -17.20
N PRO A 202 5.80 12.20 -18.25
CA PRO A 202 4.41 12.62 -18.24
C PRO A 202 3.59 11.87 -17.18
N SER A 203 3.94 10.63 -16.83
CA SER A 203 3.25 9.93 -15.75
C SER A 203 3.57 10.54 -14.39
N MET A 204 4.84 10.88 -14.12
CA MET A 204 5.25 11.57 -12.89
C MET A 204 4.54 12.91 -12.74
N ARG A 205 4.41 13.67 -13.84
CA ARG A 205 3.61 14.90 -13.84
C ARG A 205 2.17 14.63 -13.40
N LEU A 206 1.51 13.61 -13.95
CA LEU A 206 0.13 13.27 -13.57
C LEU A 206 0.00 12.86 -12.10
N VAL A 207 1.00 12.15 -11.55
CA VAL A 207 1.05 11.82 -10.12
C VAL A 207 1.07 13.09 -9.27
N VAL A 208 1.93 14.06 -9.63
CA VAL A 208 2.03 15.35 -8.94
C VAL A 208 0.76 16.17 -9.08
N ASP A 209 0.16 16.26 -10.27
CA ASP A 209 -1.11 16.96 -10.50
C ASP A 209 -2.23 16.39 -9.58
N VAL A 210 -2.27 15.07 -9.35
CA VAL A 210 -3.18 14.42 -8.39
C VAL A 210 -2.88 14.81 -6.94
N ILE A 211 -1.59 14.86 -6.55
CA ILE A 211 -1.17 15.25 -5.20
C ILE A 211 -1.60 16.70 -4.93
N GLU A 212 -1.28 17.63 -5.83
CA GLU A 212 -1.62 19.05 -5.71
C GLU A 212 -3.13 19.26 -5.63
N TYR A 213 -3.90 18.60 -6.51
CA TYR A 213 -5.36 18.71 -6.52
C TYR A 213 -5.97 18.19 -5.21
N CYS A 214 -5.54 17.03 -4.73
CA CYS A 214 -6.06 16.47 -3.48
C CYS A 214 -5.74 17.38 -2.30
N GLN A 215 -4.55 17.98 -2.24
CA GLN A 215 -4.19 18.90 -1.17
C GLN A 215 -5.12 20.13 -1.10
N GLN A 216 -5.59 20.63 -2.24
CA GLN A 216 -6.41 21.84 -2.32
C GLN A 216 -7.91 21.55 -2.20
N GLU A 217 -8.40 20.54 -2.93
CA GLU A 217 -9.83 20.32 -3.15
C GLU A 217 -10.38 19.09 -2.40
N VAL A 218 -9.53 18.11 -2.09
CA VAL A 218 -9.92 16.84 -1.45
C VAL A 218 -8.98 16.48 -0.29
N PRO A 219 -8.77 17.39 0.70
CA PRO A 219 -7.65 17.32 1.65
C PRO A 219 -7.70 16.12 2.61
N SER A 220 -8.85 15.45 2.70
CA SER A 220 -9.04 14.25 3.52
C SER A 220 -8.65 12.95 2.79
N PHE A 221 -8.21 13.04 1.53
CA PHE A 221 -7.75 11.92 0.72
C PHE A 221 -6.23 11.82 0.75
N TYR A 222 -5.70 10.60 0.89
CA TYR A 222 -4.28 10.34 0.72
C TYR A 222 -3.99 10.18 -0.79
N PRO A 223 -3.24 11.09 -1.40
CA PRO A 223 -3.12 11.14 -2.87
C PRO A 223 -2.20 10.08 -3.46
N ILE A 224 -1.40 9.41 -2.62
CA ILE A 224 -0.42 8.41 -3.03
C ILE A 224 -0.23 7.38 -1.92
N SER A 225 0.08 6.15 -2.31
CA SER A 225 0.56 5.07 -1.45
C SER A 225 1.80 4.45 -2.07
N ILE A 226 2.97 4.93 -1.65
CA ILE A 226 4.28 4.47 -2.13
C ILE A 226 4.47 3.00 -1.74
N SER A 227 4.70 2.13 -2.73
CA SER A 227 4.34 0.71 -2.65
C SER A 227 5.51 -0.25 -2.86
N GLY A 228 6.03 -0.84 -1.77
CA GLY A 228 7.01 -1.94 -1.83
C GLY A 228 6.42 -3.32 -2.15
N TYR A 229 5.13 -3.52 -1.88
CA TYR A 229 4.47 -4.83 -2.04
C TYR A 229 4.71 -5.48 -3.41
N HIS A 230 4.52 -4.74 -4.50
CA HIS A 230 4.68 -5.27 -5.85
C HIS A 230 6.13 -5.61 -6.18
N ILE A 231 7.06 -4.80 -5.68
CA ILE A 231 8.50 -5.01 -5.82
C ILE A 231 8.91 -6.29 -5.07
N ARG A 232 8.31 -6.55 -3.91
CA ARG A 232 8.48 -7.80 -3.15
C ARG A 232 7.91 -9.01 -3.89
N GLU A 233 6.67 -8.91 -4.39
CA GLU A 233 6.02 -9.98 -5.17
C GLU A 233 6.75 -10.28 -6.49
N ALA A 234 7.42 -9.30 -7.08
CA ALA A 234 8.29 -9.48 -8.24
C ALA A 234 9.63 -10.18 -7.91
N GLY A 235 9.88 -10.51 -6.63
CA GLY A 235 11.02 -11.33 -6.20
C GLY A 235 12.15 -10.57 -5.51
N SER A 236 11.96 -9.31 -5.11
CA SER A 236 12.98 -8.56 -4.37
C SER A 236 13.20 -9.10 -2.95
N THR A 237 14.39 -8.87 -2.40
CA THR A 237 14.70 -9.06 -0.97
C THR A 237 14.05 -7.97 -0.12
N ALA A 238 13.89 -8.18 1.19
CA ALA A 238 13.33 -7.15 2.09
C ALA A 238 14.18 -5.86 2.10
N ALA A 239 15.51 -5.98 1.97
CA ALA A 239 16.40 -4.83 1.86
C ALA A 239 16.16 -4.03 0.57
N GLN A 240 15.96 -4.73 -0.56
CA GLN A 240 15.63 -4.10 -1.84
C GLN A 240 14.24 -3.47 -1.82
N GLU A 241 13.23 -4.15 -1.27
CA GLU A 241 11.89 -3.61 -1.09
C GLU A 241 11.94 -2.28 -0.35
N ILE A 242 12.58 -2.23 0.82
CA ILE A 242 12.72 -1.01 1.62
C ILE A 242 13.49 0.06 0.83
N ALA A 243 14.65 -0.28 0.26
CA ALA A 243 15.51 0.67 -0.43
C ALA A 243 14.81 1.31 -1.65
N PHE A 244 14.17 0.49 -2.49
CA PHE A 244 13.50 0.97 -3.71
C PHE A 244 12.24 1.76 -3.37
N THR A 245 11.43 1.31 -2.39
CA THR A 245 10.23 2.04 -1.96
C THR A 245 10.58 3.41 -1.38
N LEU A 246 11.65 3.50 -0.57
CA LEU A 246 12.09 4.78 -0.01
C LEU A 246 12.72 5.67 -1.09
N ALA A 247 13.43 5.09 -2.07
CA ALA A 247 13.96 5.85 -3.21
C ALA A 247 12.84 6.44 -4.08
N ASP A 248 11.79 5.66 -4.37
CA ASP A 248 10.59 6.14 -5.05
C ASP A 248 9.95 7.27 -4.23
N GLY A 249 9.86 7.12 -2.90
CA GLY A 249 9.33 8.14 -2.00
C GLY A 249 10.16 9.44 -1.92
N ILE A 250 11.47 9.39 -2.20
CA ILE A 250 12.32 10.58 -2.32
C ILE A 250 12.14 11.26 -3.68
N ALA A 251 11.78 10.51 -4.71
CA ALA A 251 11.56 11.03 -6.06
C ALA A 251 10.21 11.73 -6.22
N TYR A 252 9.19 11.31 -5.45
CA TYR A 252 7.89 12.00 -5.34
C TYR A 252 7.99 13.27 -4.48
#